data_AF-K2NSN9-F1
#
_entry.id   AF-K2NSN9-F1
#
_cell.length_a   1.000
_cell.length_b   1.000
_cell.length_c   1.000
_cell.angle_alpha   90.00
_cell.angle_beta   90.00
_cell.angle_gamma   90.00
#
_symmetry.space_group_name_H-M   'P 1'
#
loop_
_entity.id
_entity.type
_entity.pdbx_description
1 polymer ?
#
loop_
_entity_poly.entity_id
_entity_poly.type
_entity_poly.pdbx_seq_one_letter_code
_entity_poly.pdbx_strand_id
1 'polypeptide(L)'
;MSNLKLGPLPKLGIVRVTVPMPEPLKEELDLYAAEYGRLYGEVDAATLIPHMLEAFLRSDRGWRSRKSKVAAKSRGTASGQTSARPGAADADH
;
A
#
# COMPACT_ATOMS: atom_id res chain seq x y z
N MET A 1 -15.42 -2.72 32.82
CA MET A 1 -14.75 -2.22 31.59
C MET A 1 -14.70 -3.37 30.60
N SER A 2 -15.68 -3.51 29.71
CA SER A 2 -15.80 -4.66 28.82
C SER A 2 -14.78 -4.55 27.66
N ASN A 3 -13.75 -5.39 27.71
CA ASN A 3 -12.76 -5.55 26.65
C ASN A 3 -13.39 -6.30 25.47
N LEU A 4 -13.82 -5.57 24.43
CA LEU A 4 -14.30 -6.21 23.20
C LEU A 4 -13.13 -6.95 22.54
N LYS A 5 -13.29 -8.25 22.29
CA LYS A 5 -12.30 -9.09 21.60
C LYS A 5 -12.06 -8.67 20.15
N LEU A 6 -12.96 -7.88 19.59
CA LEU A 6 -12.86 -7.32 18.26
C LEU A 6 -12.26 -5.91 18.37
N GLY A 7 -11.01 -5.77 17.92
CA GLY A 7 -10.38 -4.47 17.72
C GLY A 7 -11.12 -3.64 16.66
N PRO A 8 -10.72 -2.38 16.43
CA PRO A 8 -11.35 -1.52 15.43
C PRO A 8 -11.36 -2.20 14.06
N LEU A 9 -12.54 -2.27 13.45
CA LEU A 9 -12.70 -2.86 12.13
C LEU A 9 -11.91 -2.07 11.08
N PRO A 10 -11.26 -2.74 10.12
CA PRO A 10 -10.58 -2.07 9.02
C PRO A 10 -11.59 -1.24 8.23
N LYS A 11 -11.24 0.03 7.97
CA LYS A 11 -12.05 0.91 7.14
C LYS A 11 -12.01 0.40 5.71
N LEU A 12 -13.12 -0.18 5.24
CA LEU A 12 -13.35 -0.40 3.82
C LEU A 12 -13.67 0.96 3.19
N GLY A 13 -12.70 1.53 2.48
CA GLY A 13 -12.84 2.84 1.83
C GLY A 13 -12.59 2.71 0.34
N ILE A 14 -13.52 3.24 -0.47
CA ILE A 14 -13.27 3.54 -1.88
C ILE A 14 -12.59 4.91 -1.92
N VAL A 15 -11.41 4.98 -2.55
CA VAL A 15 -10.67 6.24 -2.72
C VAL A 15 -10.78 6.67 -4.18
N ARG A 16 -11.32 7.87 -4.41
CA ARG A 16 -11.30 8.51 -5.73
C ARG A 16 -10.05 9.36 -5.86
N VAL A 17 -9.30 9.16 -6.95
CA VAL A 17 -8.10 9.95 -7.26
C VAL A 17 -8.31 10.56 -8.65
N THR A 18 -8.14 11.88 -8.76
CA THR A 18 -8.13 12.58 -10.04
C THR A 18 -6.68 12.82 -10.44
N VAL A 19 -6.31 12.36 -11.63
CA VAL A 19 -4.95 12.50 -12.16
C VAL A 19 -5.01 13.27 -13.48
N PRO A 20 -4.31 14.40 -13.63
CA PRO A 20 -4.17 15.03 -14.93
C PRO A 20 -3.37 14.11 -15.85
N MET A 21 -3.87 13.87 -17.06
CA MET A 21 -3.25 13.00 -18.04
C MET A 21 -3.04 13.74 -19.36
N PRO A 22 -1.90 13.55 -20.04
CA PRO A 22 -1.71 14.03 -21.40
C PRO A 22 -2.76 13.42 -22.34
N GLU A 23 -3.27 14.20 -23.29
CA GLU A 23 -4.25 13.75 -24.28
C GLU A 23 -3.77 12.52 -25.09
N PRO A 24 -2.51 12.45 -25.57
CA PRO A 24 -2.05 11.26 -26.28
C PRO A 24 -2.09 9.98 -25.43
N LEU A 25 -1.86 10.10 -24.12
CA LEU A 25 -1.93 8.95 -23.22
C LEU A 25 -3.38 8.46 -23.05
N LYS A 26 -4.36 9.37 -23.07
CA LYS A 26 -5.78 9.00 -23.03
C LYS A 26 -6.19 8.24 -24.28
N GLU A 27 -5.79 8.72 -25.45
CA GLU A 27 -6.09 8.08 -26.73
C GLU A 27 -5.53 6.64 -26.80
N GLU A 28 -4.28 6.44 -26.41
CA GLU A 28 -3.66 5.11 -26.34
C GLU A 28 -4.40 4.16 -25.37
N LEU A 29 -4.83 4.68 -24.21
CA LEU A 29 -5.58 3.89 -23.25
C LEU A 29 -6.99 3.52 -23.76
N ASP A 30 -7.65 4.39 -24.51
CA ASP A 30 -8.94 4.11 -25.13
C ASP A 30 -8.82 3.04 -26.22
N LEU A 31 -7.80 3.13 -27.07
CA LEU A 31 -7.50 2.12 -28.09
C LEU A 31 -7.24 0.76 -27.43
N TYR A 32 -6.43 0.74 -26.38
CA TYR A 32 -6.18 -0.49 -25.63
C TYR A 32 -7.46 -1.06 -25.01
N ALA A 33 -8.32 -0.22 -24.44
CA ALA A 33 -9.59 -0.65 -23.86
C ALA A 33 -10.54 -1.23 -24.93
N ALA A 34 -10.57 -0.63 -26.12
CA ALA A 34 -11.34 -1.14 -27.26
C ALA A 34 -10.81 -2.51 -27.72
N GLU A 35 -9.49 -2.69 -27.82
CA GLU A 35 -8.88 -3.99 -28.15
C GLU A 35 -9.17 -5.06 -27.10
N TYR A 36 -9.02 -4.73 -25.82
CA TYR A 36 -9.37 -5.62 -24.71
C TYR A 36 -10.86 -5.99 -24.75
N GLY A 37 -11.71 -5.02 -25.05
CA GLY A 37 -13.16 -5.19 -25.09
C GLY A 37 -13.63 -6.17 -26.17
N ARG A 38 -12.92 -6.24 -27.29
CA ARG A 38 -13.18 -7.23 -28.35
C ARG A 38 -12.99 -8.67 -27.91
N LEU A 39 -12.16 -8.91 -26.89
CA LEU A 39 -11.81 -10.26 -26.41
C LEU A 39 -12.59 -10.64 -25.15
N TYR A 40 -12.85 -9.69 -24.25
CA TYR A 40 -13.33 -9.97 -22.89
C TYR A 40 -14.61 -9.23 -22.51
N GLY A 41 -15.22 -8.50 -23.45
CA GLY A 41 -16.39 -7.66 -23.22
C GLY A 41 -16.00 -6.20 -23.03
N GLU A 42 -16.86 -5.30 -23.51
CA GLU A 42 -16.61 -3.86 -23.55
C GLU A 42 -16.27 -3.29 -22.17
N VAL A 43 -15.17 -2.55 -22.11
CA VAL A 43 -14.66 -1.89 -20.90
C VAL A 43 -14.09 -0.53 -21.28
N ASP A 44 -14.11 0.40 -20.32
CA ASP A 44 -13.45 1.70 -20.47
C ASP A 44 -12.01 1.68 -19.91
N ALA A 45 -11.21 2.65 -20.34
CA ALA A 45 -9.88 2.85 -19.80
C ALA A 45 -9.90 3.08 -18.28
N ALA A 46 -10.91 3.79 -17.76
CA ALA A 46 -11.02 4.11 -16.33
C ALA A 46 -11.14 2.85 -15.44
N THR A 47 -11.75 1.79 -15.95
CA THR A 47 -11.87 0.49 -15.30
C THR A 47 -10.57 -0.29 -15.36
N LEU A 48 -9.83 -0.19 -16.47
CA LEU A 48 -8.56 -0.91 -16.65
C LEU A 48 -7.39 -0.27 -15.89
N ILE A 49 -7.34 1.06 -15.78
CA ILE A 49 -6.23 1.80 -15.16
C ILE A 49 -5.89 1.28 -13.75
N PRO A 50 -6.83 1.08 -12.80
CA PRO A 50 -6.52 0.53 -11.49
C PRO A 50 -5.82 -0.84 -11.57
N HIS A 51 -6.27 -1.73 -12.46
CA HIS A 51 -5.68 -3.05 -12.63
C HIS A 51 -4.29 -3.00 -13.25
N MET A 52 -4.09 -2.14 -14.24
CA MET A 52 -2.79 -1.89 -14.85
C MET A 52 -1.77 -1.35 -13.84
N LEU A 53 -2.18 -0.39 -13.00
CA LEU A 53 -1.32 0.16 -11.95
C LEU A 53 -0.97 -0.88 -10.89
N GLU A 54 -1.92 -1.76 -10.52
CA GLU A 54 -1.63 -2.85 -9.60
C GLU A 54 -0.61 -3.84 -10.19
N ALA A 55 -0.80 -4.22 -11.46
CA ALA A 55 0.12 -5.09 -12.18
C ALA A 55 1.52 -4.46 -12.29
N PHE A 56 1.60 -3.16 -12.59
CA PHE A 56 2.85 -2.40 -12.63
C PHE A 56 3.57 -2.40 -11.28
N LEU A 57 2.87 -2.10 -10.18
CA LEU A 57 3.48 -2.12 -8.84
C LEU A 57 3.93 -3.52 -8.42
N ARG A 58 3.23 -4.57 -8.88
CA ARG A 58 3.61 -5.96 -8.64
C ARG A 58 4.86 -6.35 -9.43
N SER A 59 5.04 -5.82 -10.63
CA SER A 59 6.19 -6.16 -11.50
C SER A 59 7.47 -5.39 -11.14
N ASP A 60 7.36 -4.16 -10.59
CA ASP A 60 8.52 -3.35 -10.18
C ASP A 60 9.32 -4.00 -9.03
N ARG A 61 10.43 -4.67 -9.36
CA ARG A 61 11.31 -5.33 -8.38
C ARG A 61 11.97 -4.35 -7.41
N GLY A 62 12.33 -3.15 -7.90
CA GLY A 62 12.98 -2.12 -7.10
C GLY A 62 12.02 -1.57 -6.05
N TRP A 63 10.76 -1.39 -6.41
CA TRP A 63 9.69 -1.09 -5.45
C TRP A 63 9.47 -2.24 -4.46
N ARG A 64 9.27 -3.48 -4.93
CA ARG A 64 9.02 -4.63 -4.05
C ARG A 64 10.11 -4.83 -3.00
N SER A 65 11.37 -4.66 -3.39
CA SER A 65 12.53 -4.80 -2.49
C SER A 65 12.60 -3.71 -1.43
N ARG A 66 12.11 -2.49 -1.72
CA ARG A 66 12.04 -1.40 -0.74
C ARG A 66 10.81 -1.54 0.16
N LYS A 67 9.67 -1.96 -0.39
CA LYS A 67 8.42 -2.20 0.35
C LYS A 67 8.61 -3.23 1.47
N SER A 68 9.32 -4.33 1.21
CA SER A 68 9.61 -5.35 2.24
C SER A 68 10.49 -4.82 3.39
N LYS A 69 11.47 -3.96 3.09
CA LYS A 69 12.31 -3.30 4.11
C LYS A 69 11.51 -2.33 4.99
N VAL A 70 10.61 -1.54 4.39
CA VAL A 70 9.71 -0.64 5.15
C VAL A 70 8.78 -1.44 6.07
N ALA A 71 8.19 -2.53 5.57
CA ALA A 71 7.32 -3.41 6.37
C ALA A 71 8.07 -4.21 7.46
N ALA A 72 9.37 -4.45 7.29
CA ALA A 72 10.21 -5.03 8.34
C ALA A 72 10.55 -3.99 9.43
N LYS A 73 10.81 -2.74 9.04
CA LYS A 73 11.11 -1.65 9.98
C LYS A 73 9.91 -1.26 10.85
N SER A 74 8.68 -1.29 10.32
CA SER A 74 7.47 -1.04 11.11
C SER A 74 7.15 -2.14 12.14
N ARG A 75 7.63 -3.37 11.91
CA ARG A 75 7.49 -4.48 12.87
C ARG A 75 8.57 -4.46 13.95
N GLY A 76 9.78 -3.99 13.63
CA GLY A 76 10.89 -3.88 14.58
C GLY A 76 10.70 -2.81 15.66
N THR A 77 9.88 -1.77 15.40
CA THR A 77 9.61 -0.70 16.37
C THR A 77 8.59 -1.06 17.46
N ALA A 78 7.91 -2.20 17.35
CA ALA A 78 6.93 -2.66 18.36
C ALA A 78 7.54 -3.61 19.41
N SER A 79 8.80 -4.05 19.27
CA SER A 79 9.42 -5.08 20.11
C SER A 79 10.56 -4.57 21.01
N GLY A 80 10.81 -3.26 21.05
CA GLY A 80 11.96 -2.66 21.75
C GLY A 80 11.64 -2.00 23.08
N GLN A 81 10.88 -2.65 23.98
CA GLN A 81 10.81 -2.26 25.40
C GLN A 81 10.99 -3.51 26.26
N THR A 82 12.25 -3.95 26.43
CA THR A 82 12.60 -4.83 27.55
C THR A 82 13.89 -4.32 28.20
N SER A 83 13.71 -3.79 29.42
CA SER A 83 14.59 -3.92 30.58
C SER A 83 16.02 -3.40 30.48
N ALA A 84 16.20 -2.09 30.75
CA ALA A 84 17.42 -1.59 31.39
C ALA A 84 17.16 -1.38 32.88
N ARG A 85 17.78 -2.21 33.72
CA ARG A 85 17.80 -2.10 35.19
C ARG A 85 18.44 -0.76 35.61
N PRO A 86 17.96 -0.07 36.66
CA PRO A 86 18.69 1.03 37.24
C PRO A 86 19.84 0.47 38.11
N GLY A 87 21.08 0.75 37.72
CA GLY A 87 22.27 0.50 38.52
C GLY A 87 22.32 1.46 39.71
N ALA A 88 22.67 0.91 40.87
CA ALA A 88 22.59 1.52 42.18
C ALA A 88 23.39 2.83 42.30
N ALA A 89 22.81 3.75 43.07
CA ALA A 89 23.52 4.85 43.70
C ALA A 89 24.44 4.28 44.78
N ASP A 90 25.74 4.56 44.68
CA ASP A 90 26.64 4.53 45.84
C ASP A 90 26.95 5.97 46.21
N ALA A 91 26.50 6.33 47.41
CA ALA A 91 26.77 7.57 48.12
C ALA A 91 27.83 7.30 49.21
N ASP A 92 28.66 8.31 49.47
CA ASP A 92 29.57 8.49 50.62
C ASP A 92 30.74 7.49 50.79
N HIS A 93 32.00 7.97 50.71
CA HIS A 93 32.74 8.71 51.75
C HIS A 93 34.06 9.27 51.19
#